data_AF-A0AA50DZ68-F1
#
_entry.id   AF-A0AA50DZ68-F1
#
_cell.length_a   1.000
_cell.length_b   1.000
_cell.length_c   1.000
_cell.angle_alpha   90.00
_cell.angle_beta   90.00
_cell.angle_gamma   90.00
#
_symmetry.space_group_name_H-M   'P 1'
#
loop_
_entity.id
_entity.type
_entity.pdbx_description
1 polymer ?
#
loop_
_entity_poly.entity_id
_entity_poly.type
_entity_poly.pdbx_seq_one_letter_code
_entity_poly.pdbx_strand_id
1 'polypeptide(L)'
;MQADFIQREGEPVQPEPYLAVINLTDGQARPLLALPNYPEVDLTVAPDGLGLMFDQVATGPTLGSHDLLTNSQRSIVDGRVWLLPLPGDLATETDADPDPQELTAGFAPRWMP
;
A
#
# COMPACT_ATOMS: atom_id res chain seq x y z
N MET A 1 -8.69 17.60 -16.32
CA MET A 1 -8.45 16.46 -17.23
C MET A 1 -9.23 15.30 -16.68
N GLN A 2 -10.33 14.93 -17.34
CA GLN A 2 -11.21 13.85 -16.90
C GLN A 2 -10.75 12.60 -17.66
N ALA A 3 -10.21 11.61 -16.94
CA ALA A 3 -9.82 10.35 -17.55
C ALA A 3 -11.10 9.55 -17.82
N ASP A 4 -11.51 9.48 -19.08
CA ASP A 4 -12.55 8.57 -19.53
C ASP A 4 -12.01 7.14 -19.48
N PHE A 5 -12.50 6.35 -18.52
CA PHE A 5 -12.15 4.95 -18.36
C PHE A 5 -12.87 4.13 -19.44
N ILE A 6 -12.13 3.64 -20.43
CA ILE A 6 -12.64 2.64 -21.38
C ILE A 6 -12.63 1.28 -20.68
N GLN A 7 -13.72 0.93 -19.99
CA GLN A 7 -13.95 -0.45 -19.53
C GLN A 7 -14.35 -1.32 -20.72
N ARG A 8 -13.58 -2.39 -21.00
CA ARG A 8 -14.02 -3.44 -21.93
C ARG A 8 -14.94 -4.41 -21.21
N GLU A 9 -16.15 -4.60 -21.72
CA GLU A 9 -17.09 -5.61 -21.22
C GLU A 9 -16.41 -7.00 -21.20
N GLY A 10 -16.36 -7.62 -20.02
CA GLY A 10 -15.89 -9.00 -19.84
C GLY A 10 -14.56 -9.17 -19.10
N GLU A 11 -13.82 -8.09 -18.79
CA GLU A 11 -12.64 -8.19 -17.92
C GLU A 11 -13.06 -8.20 -16.43
N PRO A 12 -12.50 -9.10 -15.60
CA PRO A 12 -12.76 -9.09 -14.17
C PRO A 12 -12.25 -7.78 -13.57
N VAL A 13 -13.13 -7.07 -12.84
CA VAL A 13 -12.74 -5.86 -12.09
C VAL A 13 -11.66 -6.23 -11.10
N GLN A 14 -10.44 -5.73 -11.32
CA GLN A 14 -9.38 -5.85 -10.33
C GLN A 14 -9.60 -4.77 -9.28
N PRO A 15 -9.73 -5.12 -7.99
CA PRO A 15 -9.79 -4.13 -6.94
C PRO A 15 -8.46 -3.36 -6.90
N GLU A 16 -8.55 -2.03 -6.84
CA GLU A 16 -7.41 -1.13 -6.61
C GLU A 16 -7.47 -0.65 -5.16
N PRO A 17 -6.75 -1.29 -4.24
CA PRO A 17 -6.75 -0.93 -2.82
C PRO A 17 -6.01 0.39 -2.62
N TYR A 18 -6.43 1.18 -1.64
CA TYR A 18 -5.78 2.44 -1.28
C TYR A 18 -5.96 2.77 0.20
N LEU A 19 -5.04 3.56 0.75
CA LEU A 19 -5.20 4.24 2.03
C LEU A 19 -5.98 5.53 1.84
N ALA A 20 -6.88 5.82 2.77
CA ALA A 20 -7.66 7.04 2.79
C ALA A 20 -7.60 7.70 4.16
N VAL A 21 -7.66 9.02 4.16
CA VAL A 21 -7.87 9.83 5.36
C VAL A 21 -9.37 10.08 5.48
N ILE A 22 -9.92 9.89 6.68
CA ILE A 22 -11.32 10.16 6.97
C ILE A 22 -11.40 11.23 8.05
N ASN A 23 -12.05 12.35 7.73
CA ASN A 23 -12.38 13.36 8.73
C ASN A 23 -13.57 12.85 9.57
N LEU A 24 -13.35 12.67 10.86
CA LEU A 24 -14.36 12.14 11.78
C LEU A 24 -15.46 13.15 12.12
N THR A 25 -15.28 14.43 11.81
CA THR A 25 -16.25 15.50 12.10
C THR A 25 -17.36 15.56 11.05
N ASP A 26 -17.01 15.47 9.77
CA ASP A 26 -17.93 15.59 8.63
C ASP A 26 -18.06 14.30 7.80
N GLY A 27 -17.26 13.28 8.09
CA GLY A 27 -17.25 11.99 7.41
C GLY A 27 -16.60 12.01 6.02
N GLN A 28 -15.98 13.13 5.61
CA GLN A 28 -15.35 13.23 4.30
C GLN A 28 -14.12 12.33 4.24
N ALA A 29 -13.97 11.61 3.12
CA ALA A 29 -12.86 10.72 2.86
C ALA A 29 -12.04 11.22 1.67
N ARG A 30 -10.71 11.24 1.82
CA ARG A 30 -9.76 11.60 0.77
C ARG A 30 -8.77 10.45 0.55
N PRO A 31 -8.61 9.93 -0.68
CA PRO A 31 -7.56 8.96 -1.00
C PRO A 31 -6.18 9.57 -0.73
N LEU A 32 -5.26 8.77 -0.18
CA LEU A 32 -3.91 9.18 0.18
C LEU A 32 -2.84 8.45 -0.62
N LEU A 33 -2.96 7.12 -0.72
CA LEU A 33 -1.92 6.29 -1.31
C LEU A 33 -2.51 5.01 -1.90
N ALA A 34 -2.18 4.70 -3.15
CA ALA A 34 -2.50 3.41 -3.74
C ALA A 34 -1.67 2.28 -3.08
N LEU A 35 -2.32 1.16 -2.77
CA LEU A 35 -1.71 -0.02 -2.17
C LEU A 35 -1.85 -1.23 -3.12
N PRO A 36 -0.94 -1.40 -4.08
CA PRO A 36 -0.94 -2.59 -4.93
C PRO A 36 -0.66 -3.86 -4.11
N ASN A 37 -1.06 -5.03 -4.63
CA ASN A 37 -0.80 -6.36 -4.05
C ASN A 37 -1.47 -6.66 -2.69
N TYR A 38 -2.54 -5.95 -2.32
CA TYR A 38 -3.42 -6.33 -1.21
C TYR A 38 -4.08 -7.71 -1.46
N PRO A 39 -4.30 -8.58 -0.45
CA PRO A 39 -4.20 -8.36 1.00
C PRO A 39 -2.85 -8.72 1.63
N GLU A 40 -1.78 -8.85 0.84
CA GLU A 40 -0.47 -9.32 1.31
C GLU A 40 0.40 -8.18 1.87
N VAL A 41 -0.25 -7.19 2.51
CA VAL A 41 0.36 -5.99 3.08
C VAL A 41 0.10 -5.95 4.58
N ASP A 42 1.16 -5.98 5.38
CA ASP A 42 1.11 -5.71 6.80
C ASP A 42 1.28 -4.19 7.03
N LEU A 43 0.30 -3.55 7.66
CA LEU A 43 0.29 -2.11 7.98
C LEU A 43 0.32 -1.90 9.49
N THR A 44 1.17 -0.98 9.95
CA THR A 44 1.22 -0.53 11.35
C THR A 44 1.33 0.99 11.46
N VAL A 45 0.92 1.53 12.60
CA VAL A 45 1.03 2.96 12.93
C VAL A 45 2.25 3.14 13.82
N ALA A 46 3.06 4.17 13.55
CA ALA A 46 4.17 4.53 14.42
C ALA A 46 3.65 4.86 15.84
N PRO A 47 4.39 4.53 16.92
CA PRO A 47 3.93 4.78 18.30
C PRO A 47 3.62 6.24 18.62
N ASP A 48 4.21 7.19 17.88
CA ASP A 48 3.98 8.63 18.00
C ASP A 48 2.79 9.13 17.16
N GLY A 49 2.20 8.27 16.32
CA GLY A 49 1.10 8.60 15.43
C GLY A 49 1.49 9.46 14.21
N LEU A 50 2.79 9.70 13.99
CA LEU A 50 3.27 10.61 12.93
C LEU A 50 3.61 9.90 11.62
N GLY A 51 3.40 8.59 11.54
CA GLY A 51 3.71 7.81 10.35
C GLY A 51 2.98 6.48 10.29
N LEU A 52 2.82 5.98 9.06
CA LEU A 52 2.41 4.61 8.79
C LEU A 52 3.60 3.83 8.25
N MET A 53 3.73 2.58 8.67
CA MET A 53 4.74 1.66 8.15
C MET A 53 4.05 0.47 7.53
N PHE A 54 4.49 0.08 6.33
CA PHE A 54 3.90 -1.06 5.63
C PHE A 54 4.94 -1.79 4.77
N ASP A 55 4.71 -3.07 4.55
CA ASP A 55 5.48 -3.85 3.57
C ASP A 55 4.78 -3.90 2.21
N GLN A 56 5.58 -4.10 1.16
CA GLN A 56 5.09 -4.43 -0.17
C GLN A 56 5.95 -5.54 -0.73
N VAL A 57 5.32 -6.62 -1.18
CA VAL A 57 5.98 -7.71 -1.89
C VAL A 57 5.60 -7.67 -3.36
N ALA A 58 6.59 -7.89 -4.23
CA ALA A 58 6.36 -8.18 -5.63
C ALA A 58 6.25 -9.70 -5.77
N THR A 59 5.22 -10.16 -6.48
CA THR A 59 4.96 -11.60 -6.68
C THR A 59 5.10 -11.99 -8.15
N GLY A 60 5.66 -13.17 -8.39
CA GLY A 60 5.74 -13.80 -9.70
C GLY A 60 5.07 -15.17 -9.75
N PRO A 61 5.07 -15.82 -10.93
CA PRO A 61 4.66 -17.22 -11.02
C PRO A 61 5.58 -18.09 -10.16
N THR A 62 5.02 -19.12 -9.54
CA THR A 62 5.80 -20.09 -8.75
C THR A 62 6.64 -20.97 -9.66
N LEU A 63 7.96 -20.97 -9.48
CA LEU A 63 8.91 -21.65 -10.37
C LEU A 63 9.55 -22.89 -9.73
N GLY A 64 9.54 -22.99 -8.39
CA GLY A 64 10.17 -24.12 -7.70
C GLY A 64 9.65 -24.39 -6.30
N SER A 65 10.07 -25.54 -5.74
CA SER A 65 9.73 -25.97 -4.37
C SER A 65 10.48 -25.22 -3.26
N HIS A 66 11.45 -24.38 -3.64
CA HIS A 66 12.27 -23.59 -2.72
C HIS A 66 11.93 -22.09 -2.76
N ASP A 67 10.90 -21.71 -3.49
CA ASP A 67 10.43 -20.34 -3.57
C ASP A 67 9.88 -19.89 -2.20
N LEU A 68 10.17 -18.64 -1.83
CA LEU A 68 9.47 -17.98 -0.71
C LEU A 68 8.06 -17.65 -1.19
N LEU A 69 7.04 -18.09 -0.47
CA LEU A 69 5.66 -17.94 -0.89
C LEU A 69 4.91 -16.96 0.02
N THR A 70 4.03 -16.17 -0.60
CA THR A 70 3.01 -15.42 0.12
C THR A 70 1.95 -16.35 0.71
N ASN A 71 1.07 -15.82 1.57
CA ASN A 71 -0.07 -16.57 2.10
C ASN A 71 -1.03 -17.06 0.99
N SER A 72 -1.05 -16.37 -0.17
CA SER A 72 -1.81 -16.79 -1.35
C SER A 72 -1.04 -17.74 -2.27
N GLN A 73 0.08 -18.31 -1.80
CA GLN A 73 0.93 -19.26 -2.53
C GLN A 73 1.58 -18.71 -3.81
N ARG A 74 1.83 -17.40 -3.87
CA ARG A 74 2.60 -16.79 -4.97
C ARG A 74 4.06 -16.65 -4.59
N SER A 75 4.96 -16.82 -5.56
CA SER A 75 6.40 -16.68 -5.34
C SER A 75 6.78 -15.22 -5.13
N ILE A 76 7.47 -14.92 -4.03
CA ILE A 76 7.94 -13.58 -3.70
C ILE A 76 9.27 -13.35 -4.44
N VAL A 77 9.28 -12.35 -5.30
CA VAL A 77 10.45 -12.01 -6.13
C VAL A 77 11.25 -10.83 -5.57
N ASP A 78 10.59 -9.91 -4.86
CA ASP A 78 11.21 -8.76 -4.22
C ASP A 78 10.26 -8.23 -3.13
N GLY A 79 10.76 -7.37 -2.25
CA GLY A 79 9.97 -6.74 -1.22
C GLY A 79 10.64 -5.52 -0.59
N ARG A 80 9.83 -4.61 -0.07
CA ARG A 80 10.28 -3.35 0.55
C ARG A 80 9.42 -3.01 1.75
N VAL A 81 10.03 -2.38 2.73
CA VAL A 81 9.31 -1.70 3.82
C VAL A 81 9.35 -0.21 3.57
N TRP A 82 8.19 0.41 3.73
CA TRP A 82 7.96 1.83 3.54
C TRP A 82 7.58 2.49 4.85
N LEU A 83 7.98 3.76 5.00
CA LEU A 83 7.49 4.70 5.99
C LEU A 83 6.76 5.82 5.27
N LEU A 84 5.46 5.96 5.49
CA LEU A 84 4.67 7.09 5.05
C LEU A 84 4.59 8.12 6.19
N PRO A 85 5.34 9.22 6.14
CA PRO A 85 5.20 10.30 7.11
C PRO A 85 3.83 10.97 6.95
N LEU A 86 3.10 11.13 8.05
CA LEU A 86 1.80 11.78 8.05
C LEU A 86 1.98 13.26 8.41
N PRO A 87 1.59 14.22 7.54
CA PRO A 87 1.58 15.63 7.90
C PRO A 87 0.61 15.90 9.06
N GLY A 88 0.88 16.95 9.83
CA GLY A 88 0.06 17.30 11.00
C GLY A 88 -1.39 17.70 10.66
N ASP A 89 -1.66 18.11 9.42
CA ASP A 89 -3.01 18.32 8.90
C ASP A 89 -3.20 17.51 7.62
N LEU A 90 -3.81 16.33 7.78
CA LEU A 90 -4.20 15.44 6.68
C LEU A 90 -5.57 15.81 6.09
N ALA A 91 -6.33 16.68 6.76
CA ALA A 91 -7.72 17.00 6.42
C ALA A 91 -7.81 18.14 5.39
N THR A 92 -6.82 19.03 5.36
CA THR A 92 -6.70 20.04 4.30
C THR A 92 -5.96 19.46 3.10
N GLU A 93 -6.49 19.70 1.89
CA GLU A 93 -5.73 19.48 0.66
C GLU A 93 -4.52 20.40 0.67
N THR A 94 -3.40 19.90 1.14
CA THR A 94 -2.09 20.54 0.97
C THR A 94 -1.56 20.16 -0.40
N ASP A 95 -0.79 21.06 -1.05
CA ASP A 95 -0.22 20.85 -2.39
C ASP A 95 0.76 19.65 -2.48
N ALA A 96 1.07 18.98 -1.37
CA ALA A 96 1.97 17.84 -1.33
C ALA A 96 1.31 16.68 -0.57
N ASP A 97 0.82 15.69 -1.32
CA ASP A 97 0.50 14.39 -0.75
C ASP A 97 1.76 13.77 -0.14
N PRO A 98 1.65 13.06 1.00
CA PRO A 98 2.80 12.48 1.66
C PRO A 98 3.43 11.40 0.77
N ASP A 99 4.75 11.48 0.61
CA ASP A 99 5.54 10.56 -0.20
C ASP A 99 6.10 9.42 0.68
N PRO A 100 5.80 8.15 0.36
CA PRO A 100 6.39 7.02 1.07
C PRO A 100 7.92 6.98 0.93
N GLN A 101 8.62 6.81 2.05
CA GLN A 101 10.07 6.65 2.10
C GLN A 101 10.46 5.18 2.27
N GLU A 102 11.36 4.69 1.42
CA GLU A 102 11.88 3.33 1.54
C GLU A 102 12.80 3.22 2.77
N LEU A 103 12.53 2.25 3.65
CA LEU A 103 13.38 1.95 4.80
C LEU A 103 14.37 0.83 4.51
N THR A 104 13.89 -0.28 3.95
CA THR A 104 14.73 -1.45 3.67
C THR A 104 14.13 -2.31 2.56
N ALA A 105 15.00 -2.99 1.81
CA ALA A 105 14.65 -3.93 0.76
C ALA A 105 15.00 -5.37 1.18
N GLY A 106 14.30 -6.35 0.61
CA GLY A 106 14.56 -7.78 0.80
C GLY A 106 13.39 -8.66 0.36
N PHE A 107 13.54 -9.98 0.43
CA PHE A 107 12.48 -10.89 -0.04
C PHE A 107 11.25 -10.99 0.87
N ALA A 108 11.33 -10.61 2.14
CA ALA A 108 10.19 -10.52 3.06
C ALA A 108 10.56 -9.64 4.26
N PRO A 109 10.90 -8.36 4.03
CA PRO A 109 11.31 -7.48 5.11
C PRO A 109 10.10 -7.20 6.00
N ARG A 110 10.20 -7.56 7.29
CA ARG A 110 9.14 -7.31 8.28
C ARG A 110 9.63 -6.35 9.33
N TRP A 111 8.76 -5.43 9.73
CA TRP A 111 8.98 -4.58 10.90
C TRP A 111 8.73 -5.37 12.20
N MET A 112 9.60 -5.20 13.20
CA MET A 112 9.40 -5.73 14.55
C MET A 112 9.07 -4.55 15.48
N PRO A 113 7.87 -4.50 16.08
CA PRO A 113 7.44 -3.40 16.97
C PRO A 113 8.17 -3.39 18.32
#